data_AF-A0A7L2UF64-F1
#
_entry.id   AF-A0A7L2UF64-F1
#
_cell.length_a   1.000
_cell.length_b   1.000
_cell.length_c   1.000
_cell.angle_alpha   90.00
_cell.angle_beta   90.00
_cell.angle_gamma   90.00
#
_symmetry.space_group_name_H-M   'P 1'
#
loop_
_entity.id
_entity.type
_entity.pdbx_description
1 polymer ?
#
loop_
_entity_poly.entity_id
_entity_poly.type
_entity_poly.pdbx_seq_one_letter_code
_entity_poly.pdbx_strand_id
1 'polypeptide(L)'
;IQMLIALSLLQVLFFGFGWLFFMRKLFKDYEVRQYVVQVIFSVTFAFSCTMFELIIFEILGVLNSSSRYFHWKLNLCVILLILVFMVPFYIGYFVVSNIRLLHRQKLLFACVLWLTFMYFFWKLGDPFPILSPKHGILSIEQLISRVGVIGVTLMALLSGFGAVNCPYTYMSYFLRNVTDADILALERRLLQTMDMIVSKKKRIAVAHRTMFQRGEVHNKPTGFWGMIKSVTTSVAGSENLSLIQQEVDALEELSRQLFLETADLHATKERIEYSKTFQGKYFNVLGYFFSIYCVWKIFMATINIVFDRVGKTDPVTRGIEITVNYLGIQFDVRLY
;
A
#
# COMPACT_ATOMS: atom_id res chain seq x y z
N ILE A 1 38.68 15.90 -14.77
CA ILE A 1 38.03 17.07 -14.14
C ILE A 1 36.71 17.42 -14.85
N GLN A 2 36.68 17.67 -16.16
CA GLN A 2 35.43 17.99 -16.89
C GLN A 2 34.33 16.91 -16.74
N MET A 3 34.64 15.62 -16.87
CA MET A 3 33.63 14.57 -16.68
C MET A 3 33.18 14.39 -15.22
N LEU A 4 34.02 14.72 -14.24
CA LEU A 4 33.66 14.73 -12.82
C LEU A 4 32.61 15.81 -12.54
N ILE A 5 32.84 16.99 -13.11
CA ILE A 5 31.92 18.13 -13.02
C ILE A 5 30.60 17.80 -13.70
N ALA A 6 30.62 17.11 -14.85
CA ALA A 6 29.40 16.67 -15.54
C ALA A 6 28.55 15.73 -14.66
N LEU A 7 29.17 14.74 -14.01
CA LEU A 7 28.46 13.82 -13.11
C LEU A 7 27.86 14.56 -11.90
N SER A 8 28.62 15.48 -11.29
CA SER A 8 28.12 16.29 -10.17
C SER A 8 26.98 17.22 -10.59
N LEU A 9 27.06 17.83 -11.77
CA LEU A 9 25.98 18.66 -12.31
C LEU A 9 24.71 17.83 -12.54
N LEU A 10 24.85 16.63 -13.10
CA LEU A 10 23.70 15.75 -13.34
C LEU A 10 23.09 15.23 -12.03
N GLN A 11 23.91 14.96 -11.01
CA GLN A 11 23.43 14.63 -9.68
C GLN A 11 22.59 15.78 -9.07
N VAL A 12 23.02 17.03 -9.25
CA VAL A 12 22.23 18.21 -8.83
C VAL A 12 20.94 18.33 -9.62
N LEU A 13 20.96 18.04 -10.92
CA LEU A 13 19.75 18.00 -11.74
C LEU A 13 18.78 16.91 -11.28
N PHE A 14 19.26 15.70 -11.00
CA PHE A 14 18.42 14.62 -10.45
C PHE A 14 17.85 14.98 -9.08
N PHE A 15 18.63 15.65 -8.23
CA PHE A 15 18.15 16.14 -6.94
C PHE A 15 17.03 17.18 -7.12
N GLY A 16 17.23 18.16 -8.00
CA GLY A 16 16.22 19.17 -8.32
C GLY A 16 14.95 18.55 -8.91
N PHE A 17 15.10 17.56 -9.80
CA PHE A 17 13.96 16.82 -10.35
C PHE A 17 13.22 16.03 -9.27
N GLY A 18 13.94 15.29 -8.42
CA GLY A 18 13.36 14.55 -7.29
C GLY A 18 12.60 15.47 -6.32
N TRP A 19 13.17 16.64 -6.03
CA TRP A 19 12.55 17.67 -5.21
C TRP A 19 11.24 18.19 -5.80
N LEU A 20 11.25 18.53 -7.09
CA LEU A 20 10.07 19.01 -7.80
C LEU A 20 8.99 17.93 -7.91
N PHE A 21 9.39 16.68 -8.18
CA PHE A 21 8.49 15.54 -8.26
C PHE A 21 7.79 15.30 -6.91
N PHE A 22 8.55 15.33 -5.82
CA PHE A 22 8.00 15.19 -4.47
C PHE A 22 6.97 16.29 -4.15
N MET A 23 7.31 17.55 -4.41
CA MET A 23 6.42 18.69 -4.12
C MET A 23 5.15 18.70 -4.96
N ARG A 24 5.26 18.41 -6.26
CA ARG A 24 4.14 18.59 -7.19
C ARG A 24 3.21 17.38 -7.28
N LYS A 25 3.74 16.17 -7.08
CA LYS A 25 3.01 14.93 -7.40
C LYS A 25 2.81 14.00 -6.21
N LEU A 26 3.79 13.90 -5.30
CA LEU A 26 3.72 12.94 -4.19
C LEU A 26 3.04 13.51 -2.94
N PHE A 27 3.25 14.79 -2.63
CA PHE A 27 2.77 15.44 -1.39
C PHE A 27 1.69 16.52 -1.62
N LYS A 28 0.97 16.46 -2.73
CA LYS A 28 -0.05 17.47 -3.08
C LYS A 28 -1.16 17.58 -2.01
N ASP A 29 -1.46 16.49 -1.31
CA ASP A 29 -2.60 16.37 -0.38
C ASP A 29 -2.21 16.11 1.09
N TYR A 30 -0.93 16.21 1.46
CA TYR A 30 -0.48 16.00 2.85
C TYR A 30 -0.24 17.34 3.57
N GLU A 31 -0.96 17.57 4.66
CA GLU A 31 -0.96 18.83 5.43
C GLU A 31 0.35 19.10 6.19
N VAL A 32 1.17 18.06 6.45
CA VAL A 32 2.42 18.19 7.22
C VAL A 32 3.64 18.09 6.30
N ARG A 33 4.18 19.25 5.89
CA ARG A 33 5.42 19.35 5.11
C ARG A 33 6.65 19.27 6.01
N GLN A 34 7.15 18.05 6.28
CA GLN A 34 8.49 17.90 6.87
C GLN A 34 9.58 17.99 5.80
N TYR A 35 10.32 19.10 5.82
CA TYR A 35 11.47 19.37 4.95
C TYR A 35 12.49 18.22 4.95
N VAL A 36 12.71 17.60 6.11
CA VAL A 36 13.70 16.51 6.26
C VAL A 36 13.33 15.28 5.43
N VAL A 37 12.06 14.88 5.41
CA VAL A 37 11.60 13.72 4.61
C VAL A 37 11.76 14.00 3.12
N GLN A 38 11.47 15.24 2.71
CA GLN A 38 11.65 15.69 1.34
C GLN A 38 13.12 15.66 0.90
N VAL A 39 14.03 16.13 1.76
CA VAL A 39 15.48 16.04 1.50
C VAL A 39 15.90 14.58 1.39
N ILE A 40 15.51 13.72 2.33
CA ILE A 40 15.85 12.30 2.32
C ILE A 40 15.40 11.65 1.02
N PHE A 41 14.14 11.85 0.62
CA PHE A 41 13.62 11.32 -0.64
C PHE A 41 14.41 11.83 -1.85
N SER A 42 14.65 13.14 -1.93
CA SER A 42 15.32 13.75 -3.10
C SER A 42 16.78 13.30 -3.20
N VAL A 43 17.47 13.16 -2.05
CA VAL A 43 18.83 12.60 -1.98
C VAL A 43 18.83 11.14 -2.42
N THR A 44 17.96 10.29 -1.86
CA THR A 44 17.88 8.88 -2.25
C THR A 44 17.57 8.71 -3.73
N PHE A 45 16.64 9.50 -4.27
CA PHE A 45 16.30 9.50 -5.68
C PHE A 45 17.50 9.89 -6.55
N ALA A 46 18.18 11.00 -6.24
CA ALA A 46 19.32 11.47 -7.00
C ALA A 46 20.46 10.45 -7.04
N PHE A 47 20.83 9.89 -5.88
CA PHE A 47 21.87 8.88 -5.79
C PHE A 47 21.48 7.58 -6.49
N SER A 48 20.20 7.18 -6.47
CA SER A 48 19.71 6.01 -7.23
C SER A 48 19.82 6.22 -8.75
N CYS A 49 19.46 7.40 -9.24
CA CYS A 49 19.65 7.77 -10.65
C CYS A 49 21.13 7.78 -11.04
N THR A 50 22.00 8.36 -10.19
CA THR A 50 23.44 8.34 -10.42
C THR A 50 24.01 6.92 -10.41
N MET A 51 23.50 5.99 -9.58
CA MET A 51 23.93 4.58 -9.64
C MET A 51 23.58 3.95 -10.98
N PHE A 52 22.36 4.16 -11.47
CA PHE A 52 21.93 3.63 -12.76
C PHE A 52 22.74 4.22 -13.93
N GLU A 53 23.02 5.51 -13.87
CA GLU A 53 23.87 6.19 -14.86
C GLU A 53 25.31 5.64 -14.87
N LEU A 54 25.90 5.39 -13.70
CA LEU A 54 27.23 4.79 -13.61
C LEU A 54 27.29 3.40 -14.27
N ILE A 55 26.21 2.61 -14.17
CA ILE A 55 26.11 1.31 -14.88
C ILE A 55 26.11 1.54 -16.39
N ILE A 56 25.34 2.52 -16.89
CA ILE A 56 25.31 2.86 -18.31
C ILE A 56 26.70 3.32 -18.79
N PHE A 57 27.41 4.13 -18.00
CA PHE A 57 28.76 4.59 -18.34
C PHE A 57 29.79 3.48 -18.33
N GLU A 58 29.66 2.48 -17.45
CA GLU A 58 30.48 1.27 -17.50
C GLU A 58 30.26 0.53 -18.83
N ILE A 59 29.00 0.34 -19.24
CA ILE A 59 28.63 -0.35 -20.50
C ILE A 59 29.14 0.41 -21.73
N LEU A 60 28.98 1.74 -21.75
CA LEU A 60 29.41 2.58 -22.87
C LEU A 60 30.92 2.87 -22.89
N GLY A 61 31.68 2.43 -21.87
CA GLY A 61 33.10 2.71 -21.74
C GLY A 61 33.41 4.21 -21.51
N VAL A 62 32.44 4.98 -21.03
CA VAL A 62 32.59 6.42 -20.74
C VAL A 62 33.12 6.60 -19.32
N LEU A 63 33.92 7.65 -19.08
CA LEU A 63 34.55 7.99 -17.79
C LEU A 63 35.74 7.09 -17.38
N ASN A 64 36.74 7.65 -16.70
CA ASN A 64 37.90 6.90 -16.21
C ASN A 64 37.50 5.88 -15.14
N SER A 65 38.05 4.67 -15.20
CA SER A 65 37.73 3.56 -14.28
C SER A 65 37.94 3.92 -12.80
N SER A 66 39.01 4.65 -12.46
CA SER A 66 39.27 5.09 -11.09
C SER A 66 38.21 6.06 -10.57
N SER A 67 37.68 6.93 -11.43
CA SER A 67 36.61 7.88 -11.08
C SER A 67 35.27 7.15 -10.93
N ARG A 68 34.96 6.20 -11.82
CA ARG A 68 33.76 5.34 -11.71
C ARG A 68 33.75 4.57 -10.40
N TYR A 69 34.86 3.92 -10.06
CA TYR A 69 34.98 3.15 -8.83
C TYR A 69 34.79 4.00 -7.57
N PHE A 70 35.37 5.21 -7.55
CA PHE A 70 35.19 6.13 -6.44
C PHE A 70 33.72 6.56 -6.28
N HIS A 71 33.06 6.98 -7.36
CA HIS A 71 31.66 7.37 -7.32
C HIS A 71 30.74 6.21 -6.97
N TRP A 72 31.01 5.01 -7.48
CA TRP A 72 30.30 3.79 -7.14
C TRP A 72 30.33 3.51 -5.64
N LYS A 73 31.54 3.52 -5.04
CA LYS A 73 31.70 3.27 -3.60
C LYS A 73 31.05 4.36 -2.74
N LEU A 74 31.21 5.63 -3.12
CA LEU A 74 30.59 6.76 -2.41
C LEU A 74 29.08 6.67 -2.47
N ASN A 75 28.52 6.43 -3.65
CA ASN A 75 27.08 6.36 -3.87
C ASN A 75 26.45 5.18 -3.10
N LEU A 76 27.06 3.99 -3.17
CA LEU A 76 26.67 2.85 -2.34
C LEU A 76 26.68 3.18 -0.85
N CYS A 77 27.75 3.82 -0.36
CA CYS A 77 27.85 4.20 1.05
C CYS A 77 26.69 5.13 1.47
N VAL A 78 26.41 6.15 0.66
CA VAL A 78 25.33 7.10 0.95
C VAL A 78 23.95 6.43 0.91
N ILE A 79 23.65 5.65 -0.13
CA ILE A 79 22.37 4.93 -0.24
C ILE A 79 22.18 3.96 0.91
N LEU A 80 23.20 3.17 1.27
CA LEU A 80 23.13 2.24 2.39
C LEU A 80 22.91 2.96 3.71
N LEU A 81 23.61 4.07 3.95
CA LEU A 81 23.44 4.86 5.17
C LEU A 81 21.99 5.36 5.29
N ILE A 82 21.44 5.88 4.20
CA ILE A 82 20.07 6.38 4.18
C ILE A 82 19.07 5.24 4.38
N LEU A 83 19.21 4.14 3.65
CA LEU A 83 18.25 3.03 3.63
C LEU A 83 18.25 2.25 4.94
N VAL A 84 19.43 1.98 5.51
CA VAL A 84 19.57 1.14 6.72
C VAL A 84 19.40 1.96 7.98
N PHE A 85 19.96 3.16 8.06
CA PHE A 85 19.97 3.93 9.30
C PHE A 85 18.94 5.05 9.33
N MET A 86 18.96 5.96 8.36
CA MET A 86 18.11 7.16 8.41
C MET A 86 16.63 6.83 8.25
N VAL A 87 16.24 6.10 7.20
CA VAL A 87 14.82 5.83 6.90
C VAL A 87 14.13 5.10 8.06
N PRO A 88 14.68 4.00 8.63
CA PRO A 88 14.04 3.31 9.75
C PRO A 88 13.96 4.17 11.01
N PHE A 89 14.96 5.02 11.26
CA PHE A 89 14.93 5.96 12.39
C PHE A 89 13.79 6.97 12.25
N TYR A 90 13.64 7.58 11.06
CA TYR A 90 12.55 8.53 10.81
C TYR A 90 11.18 7.87 10.86
N ILE A 91 11.02 6.66 10.29
CA ILE A 91 9.76 5.91 10.40
C ILE A 91 9.42 5.68 11.87
N GLY A 92 10.38 5.23 12.67
CA GLY A 92 10.16 5.02 14.10
C GLY A 92 9.83 6.30 14.86
N TYR A 93 10.51 7.39 14.54
CA TYR A 93 10.20 8.72 15.08
C TYR A 93 8.76 9.14 14.74
N PHE A 94 8.32 8.94 13.51
CA PHE A 94 6.96 9.27 13.08
C PHE A 94 5.89 8.43 13.78
N VAL A 95 6.10 7.11 13.86
CA VAL A 95 5.19 6.21 14.56
C VAL A 95 5.02 6.61 16.02
N VAL A 96 6.12 6.90 16.72
CA VAL A 96 6.08 7.36 18.12
C VAL A 96 5.44 8.75 18.23
N SER A 97 5.69 9.64 17.27
CA SER A 97 5.12 11.00 17.29
C SER A 97 3.60 11.04 17.15
N ASN A 98 3.01 10.03 16.51
CA ASN A 98 1.55 9.90 16.38
C ASN A 98 0.88 9.49 17.72
N ILE A 99 1.65 8.93 18.66
CA ILE A 99 1.14 8.47 19.95
C ILE A 99 1.23 9.61 20.97
N ARG A 100 0.08 10.20 21.33
CA ARG A 100 -0.02 11.33 22.27
C ARG A 100 0.65 11.07 23.63
N LEU A 101 0.62 9.82 24.10
CA LEU A 101 1.16 9.42 25.41
C LEU A 101 2.71 9.49 25.49
N LEU A 102 3.40 9.32 24.35
CA LEU A 102 4.86 9.23 24.30
C LEU A 102 5.54 10.55 23.91
N HIS A 103 4.78 11.65 23.84
CA HIS A 103 5.27 12.90 23.28
C HIS A 103 6.49 13.49 24.02
N ARG A 104 6.56 13.32 25.35
CA ARG A 104 7.64 13.86 26.20
C ARG A 104 8.95 13.05 26.09
N GLN A 105 8.89 11.78 25.71
CA GLN A 105 10.06 10.90 25.55
C GLN A 105 10.20 10.35 24.13
N LYS A 106 9.62 11.03 23.14
CA LYS A 106 9.50 10.55 21.76
C LYS A 106 10.82 10.10 21.13
N LEU A 107 11.91 10.81 21.43
CA LEU A 107 13.24 10.48 20.89
C LEU A 107 13.77 9.17 21.49
N LEU A 108 13.58 8.93 22.79
CA LEU A 108 14.05 7.72 23.45
C LEU A 108 13.33 6.49 22.90
N PHE A 109 12.00 6.56 22.80
CA PHE A 109 11.21 5.47 22.22
C PHE A 109 11.52 5.23 20.73
N ALA A 110 11.78 6.29 19.96
CA ALA A 110 12.24 6.17 18.58
C ALA A 110 13.61 5.49 18.48
N CYS A 111 14.57 5.84 19.35
CA CYS A 111 15.87 5.18 19.43
C CYS A 111 15.75 3.70 19.82
N VAL A 112 14.87 3.37 20.78
CA VAL A 112 14.62 1.97 21.16
C VAL A 112 14.06 1.19 19.98
N LEU A 113 13.03 1.71 19.29
CA LEU A 113 12.45 1.06 18.13
C LEU A 113 13.47 0.89 17.00
N TRP A 114 14.33 1.89 16.79
CA TRP A 114 15.41 1.82 15.82
C TRP A 114 16.47 0.77 16.20
N LEU A 115 16.87 0.68 17.47
CA LEU A 115 17.80 -0.34 17.95
C LEU A 115 17.20 -1.74 17.80
N THR A 116 15.91 -1.91 18.11
CA THR A 116 15.18 -3.16 17.88
C THR A 116 15.17 -3.52 16.40
N PHE A 117 14.90 -2.56 15.50
CA PHE A 117 14.97 -2.78 14.06
C PHE A 117 16.39 -3.18 13.62
N MET A 118 17.44 -2.49 14.09
CA MET A 118 18.83 -2.85 13.80
C MET A 118 19.17 -4.27 14.26
N TYR A 119 18.72 -4.67 15.45
CA TYR A 119 18.91 -6.03 15.95
C TYR A 119 18.25 -7.08 15.03
N PHE A 120 16.99 -6.88 14.65
CA PHE A 120 16.30 -7.79 13.73
C PHE A 120 16.94 -7.79 12.35
N PHE A 121 17.31 -6.63 11.82
CA PHE A 121 17.98 -6.49 10.53
C PHE A 121 19.30 -7.28 10.50
N TRP A 122 20.10 -7.22 11.58
CA TRP A 122 21.28 -8.06 11.72
C TRP A 122 20.90 -9.53 11.81
N LYS A 123 19.95 -9.92 12.66
CA LYS A 123 19.59 -11.34 12.84
C LYS A 123 19.06 -12.00 11.56
N LEU A 124 18.32 -11.26 10.74
CA LEU A 124 17.72 -11.74 9.49
C LEU A 124 18.76 -12.04 8.41
N GLY A 125 19.93 -11.39 8.47
CA GLY A 125 21.02 -11.63 7.53
C GLY A 125 21.96 -12.79 7.88
N ASP A 126 21.89 -13.33 9.11
CA ASP A 126 22.77 -14.41 9.58
C ASP A 126 22.58 -15.77 8.87
N PRO A 127 21.36 -16.17 8.43
CA PRO A 127 21.15 -17.42 7.70
C PRO A 127 21.80 -17.46 6.31
N PHE A 128 22.29 -16.33 5.79
CA PHE A 128 22.86 -16.24 4.45
C PHE A 128 24.40 -16.31 4.50
N PRO A 129 25.01 -17.41 4.04
CA PRO A 129 26.46 -17.61 4.09
C PRO A 129 27.16 -16.81 2.98
N ILE A 130 27.37 -15.51 3.21
CA ILE A 130 28.11 -14.61 2.29
C ILE A 130 29.30 -13.95 3.02
N LEU A 131 29.53 -14.30 4.29
CA LEU A 131 30.60 -13.72 5.08
C LEU A 131 31.96 -14.30 4.66
N SER A 132 32.75 -13.48 3.98
CA SER A 132 34.20 -13.65 4.03
C SER A 132 34.65 -13.36 5.47
N PRO A 133 35.25 -14.33 6.20
CA PRO A 133 35.66 -14.16 7.60
C PRO A 133 36.77 -13.11 7.80
N LYS A 134 37.22 -12.45 6.72
CA LYS A 134 38.31 -11.46 6.72
C LYS A 134 37.83 -10.01 6.86
N HIS A 135 36.53 -9.73 6.83
CA HIS A 135 35.99 -8.37 6.92
C HIS A 135 35.19 -8.14 8.22
N GLY A 136 35.39 -6.99 8.87
CA GLY A 136 34.76 -6.63 10.14
C GLY A 136 33.22 -6.52 10.08
N ILE A 137 32.58 -6.50 11.25
CA ILE A 137 31.12 -6.57 11.49
C ILE A 137 30.31 -5.47 10.77
N LEU A 138 30.96 -4.37 10.37
CA LEU A 138 30.37 -3.21 9.69
C LEU A 138 30.97 -2.95 8.30
N SER A 139 31.45 -3.99 7.61
CA SER A 139 31.92 -3.84 6.23
C SER A 139 30.77 -3.48 5.28
N ILE A 140 31.04 -2.58 4.34
CA ILE A 140 30.08 -2.17 3.29
C ILE A 140 29.58 -3.39 2.51
N GLU A 141 30.45 -4.37 2.23
CA GLU A 141 30.10 -5.60 1.51
C GLU A 141 29.04 -6.43 2.26
N GLN A 142 29.20 -6.56 3.58
CA GLN A 142 28.25 -7.30 4.42
C GLN A 142 26.89 -6.58 4.43
N LEU A 143 26.90 -5.26 4.52
CA LEU A 143 25.66 -4.49 4.53
C LEU A 143 24.92 -4.57 3.18
N ILE A 144 25.65 -4.47 2.07
CA ILE A 144 25.09 -4.65 0.72
C ILE A 144 24.48 -6.04 0.57
N SER A 145 25.19 -7.09 1.01
CA SER A 145 24.69 -8.46 0.86
C SER A 145 23.36 -8.68 1.60
N ARG A 146 23.23 -8.17 2.83
CA ARG A 146 22.01 -8.31 3.65
C ARG A 146 20.86 -7.51 3.04
N VAL A 147 21.11 -6.25 2.67
CA VAL A 147 20.10 -5.42 1.98
C VAL A 147 19.71 -6.04 0.63
N GLY A 148 20.65 -6.63 -0.09
CA GLY A 148 20.41 -7.29 -1.37
C GLY A 148 19.48 -8.50 -1.22
N VAL A 149 19.71 -9.36 -0.23
CA VAL A 149 18.83 -10.52 0.02
C VAL A 149 17.43 -10.07 0.42
N ILE A 150 17.32 -9.11 1.35
CA ILE A 150 16.02 -8.54 1.75
C ILE A 150 15.32 -7.87 0.55
N GLY A 151 16.07 -7.14 -0.27
CA GLY A 151 15.55 -6.49 -1.48
C GLY A 151 15.04 -7.49 -2.51
N VAL A 152 15.82 -8.53 -2.84
CA VAL A 152 15.44 -9.56 -3.82
C VAL A 152 14.23 -10.36 -3.32
N THR A 153 14.19 -10.72 -2.04
CA THR A 153 13.04 -11.41 -1.45
C THR A 153 11.78 -10.55 -1.49
N LEU A 154 11.86 -9.26 -1.13
CA LEU A 154 10.74 -8.32 -1.25
C LEU A 154 10.31 -8.12 -2.71
N MET A 155 11.26 -7.98 -3.64
CA MET A 155 10.97 -7.88 -5.08
C MET A 155 10.29 -9.15 -5.60
N ALA A 156 10.71 -10.34 -5.14
CA ALA A 156 10.08 -11.60 -5.50
C ALA A 156 8.64 -11.68 -4.99
N LEU A 157 8.40 -11.30 -3.73
CA LEU A 157 7.05 -11.25 -3.15
C LEU A 157 6.14 -10.25 -3.86
N LEU A 158 6.63 -9.03 -4.11
CA LEU A 158 5.87 -7.99 -4.83
C LEU A 158 5.60 -8.39 -6.28
N SER A 159 6.57 -9.00 -6.95
CA SER A 159 6.41 -9.55 -8.31
C SER A 159 5.38 -10.69 -8.32
N GLY A 160 5.38 -11.57 -7.31
CA GLY A 160 4.38 -12.63 -7.15
C GLY A 160 2.98 -12.09 -6.90
N PHE A 161 2.84 -11.15 -5.96
CA PHE A 161 1.56 -10.47 -5.69
C PHE A 161 1.05 -9.73 -6.93
N GLY A 162 1.90 -8.97 -7.61
CA GLY A 162 1.56 -8.28 -8.85
C GLY A 162 1.11 -9.24 -9.95
N ALA A 163 1.76 -10.40 -10.08
CA ALA A 163 1.38 -11.41 -11.06
C ALA A 163 -0.03 -11.97 -10.84
N VAL A 164 -0.51 -12.02 -9.60
CA VAL A 164 -1.86 -12.49 -9.27
C VAL A 164 -2.87 -11.34 -9.34
N ASN A 165 -2.52 -10.17 -8.82
CA ASN A 165 -3.44 -9.03 -8.73
C ASN A 165 -3.69 -8.35 -10.09
N CYS A 166 -2.70 -8.30 -10.99
CA CYS A 166 -2.86 -7.72 -12.33
C CYS A 166 -3.98 -8.39 -13.15
N PRO A 167 -3.99 -9.72 -13.37
CA PRO A 167 -5.07 -10.36 -14.12
C PRO A 167 -6.42 -10.23 -13.39
N TYR A 168 -6.44 -10.30 -12.06
CA TYR A 168 -7.67 -10.08 -11.29
C TYR A 168 -8.26 -8.68 -11.53
N THR A 169 -7.42 -7.65 -11.61
CA THR A 169 -7.86 -6.26 -11.75
C THR A 169 -8.19 -5.87 -13.20
N TYR A 170 -7.42 -6.35 -14.17
CA TYR A 170 -7.51 -5.90 -15.58
C TYR A 170 -8.30 -6.84 -16.50
N MET A 171 -8.55 -8.10 -16.12
CA MET A 171 -9.27 -9.04 -16.97
C MET A 171 -10.78 -8.69 -16.99
N SER A 172 -11.26 -8.26 -18.14
CA SER A 172 -12.66 -7.90 -18.39
C SER A 172 -13.67 -9.05 -18.26
N TYR A 173 -13.22 -10.30 -18.26
CA TYR A 173 -14.08 -11.45 -17.92
C TYR A 173 -14.68 -11.34 -16.50
N PHE A 174 -14.06 -10.57 -15.60
CA PHE A 174 -14.54 -10.31 -14.24
C PHE A 174 -15.13 -8.90 -14.04
N LEU A 175 -15.10 -8.03 -15.06
CA LEU A 175 -15.73 -6.71 -14.95
C LEU A 175 -17.25 -6.88 -15.08
N ARG A 176 -17.93 -6.89 -13.93
CA ARG A 176 -19.39 -6.75 -13.83
C ARG A 176 -19.81 -5.54 -14.66
N ASN A 177 -20.58 -5.77 -15.72
CA ASN A 177 -21.23 -4.68 -16.45
C ASN A 177 -22.32 -4.11 -15.55
N VAL A 178 -22.12 -2.88 -15.06
CA VAL A 178 -23.09 -2.18 -14.22
C VAL A 178 -23.91 -1.26 -15.11
N THR A 179 -25.23 -1.42 -15.11
CA THR A 179 -26.14 -0.50 -15.79
C THR A 179 -26.64 0.58 -14.84
N ASP A 180 -27.04 1.73 -15.39
CA ASP A 180 -27.64 2.82 -14.59
C ASP A 180 -28.92 2.37 -13.88
N ALA A 181 -29.65 1.42 -14.48
CA ALA A 181 -30.85 0.85 -13.89
C ALA A 181 -30.55 0.06 -12.61
N ASP A 182 -29.42 -0.66 -12.56
CA ASP A 182 -29.01 -1.44 -11.38
C ASP A 182 -28.65 -0.52 -10.21
N ILE A 183 -27.94 0.58 -10.49
CA ILE A 183 -27.59 1.59 -9.49
C ILE A 183 -28.86 2.23 -8.92
N LEU A 184 -29.78 2.66 -9.79
CA LEU A 184 -31.03 3.26 -9.37
C LEU A 184 -31.93 2.30 -8.57
N ALA A 185 -31.94 1.01 -8.92
CA ALA A 185 -32.68 0.00 -8.19
C ALA A 185 -32.13 -0.18 -6.77
N LEU A 186 -30.80 -0.21 -6.63
CA LEU A 186 -30.14 -0.36 -5.33
C LEU A 186 -30.27 0.90 -4.46
N GLU A 187 -30.14 2.09 -5.04
CA GLU A 187 -30.38 3.36 -4.36
C GLU A 187 -31.80 3.45 -3.82
N ARG A 188 -32.80 3.05 -4.61
CA ARG A 188 -34.19 3.00 -4.14
C ARG A 188 -34.37 2.03 -2.97
N ARG A 189 -33.73 0.86 -3.04
CA ARG A 189 -33.76 -0.13 -1.94
C ARG A 189 -33.09 0.40 -0.68
N LEU A 190 -31.98 1.11 -0.81
CA LEU A 190 -31.28 1.76 0.30
C LEU A 190 -32.18 2.83 0.95
N LEU A 191 -32.75 3.73 0.15
CA LEU A 191 -33.66 4.78 0.63
C LEU A 191 -34.88 4.19 1.35
N GLN A 192 -35.52 3.17 0.77
CA GLN A 192 -36.63 2.45 1.42
C GLN A 192 -36.22 1.84 2.76
N THR A 193 -34.99 1.29 2.85
CA THR A 193 -34.47 0.73 4.10
C THR A 193 -34.22 1.81 5.14
N MET A 194 -33.67 2.96 4.74
CA MET A 194 -33.49 4.11 5.62
C MET A 194 -34.83 4.65 6.14
N ASP A 195 -35.85 4.74 5.29
CA ASP A 195 -37.21 5.15 5.68
C ASP A 195 -37.81 4.19 6.71
N MET A 196 -37.63 2.87 6.53
CA MET A 196 -38.05 1.87 7.52
C MET A 196 -37.33 2.07 8.86
N ILE A 197 -36.02 2.30 8.85
CA ILE A 197 -35.23 2.56 10.07
C ILE A 197 -35.74 3.81 10.79
N VAL A 198 -35.90 4.92 10.06
CA VAL A 198 -36.40 6.19 10.62
C VAL A 198 -37.79 6.01 11.21
N SER A 199 -38.68 5.29 10.53
CA SER A 199 -40.04 5.03 11.02
C SER A 199 -40.04 4.20 12.31
N LYS A 200 -39.19 3.17 12.42
CA LYS A 200 -39.07 2.33 13.61
C LYS A 200 -38.40 3.07 14.76
N LYS A 201 -37.34 3.84 14.50
CA LYS A 201 -36.71 4.72 15.51
C LYS A 201 -37.68 5.77 16.05
N LYS A 202 -38.51 6.35 15.17
CA LYS A 202 -39.57 7.28 15.58
C LYS A 202 -40.59 6.58 16.49
N ARG A 203 -40.98 5.33 16.19
CA ARG A 203 -41.88 4.54 17.06
C ARG A 203 -41.25 4.28 18.43
N ILE A 204 -39.96 3.92 18.50
CA ILE A 204 -39.23 3.74 19.77
C ILE A 204 -39.22 5.05 20.57
N ALA A 205 -38.87 6.17 19.94
CA ALA A 205 -38.81 7.47 20.61
C ALA A 205 -40.18 7.93 21.15
N VAL A 206 -41.25 7.71 20.37
CA VAL A 206 -42.63 7.98 20.81
C VAL A 206 -43.01 7.07 21.97
N ALA A 207 -42.72 5.76 21.87
CA ALA A 207 -43.00 4.79 22.94
C ALA A 207 -42.31 5.20 24.25
N HIS A 208 -41.02 5.56 24.19
CA HIS A 208 -40.23 6.04 25.32
C HIS A 208 -40.81 7.33 25.93
N ARG A 209 -41.28 8.27 25.09
CA ARG A 209 -41.96 9.50 25.55
C ARG A 209 -43.28 9.20 26.26
N THR A 210 -44.12 8.30 25.73
CA THR A 210 -45.36 7.89 26.41
C THR A 210 -45.10 7.16 27.73
N MET A 211 -44.02 6.38 27.83
CA MET A 211 -43.62 5.75 29.09
C MET A 211 -43.21 6.80 30.14
N PHE A 212 -42.43 7.81 29.74
CA PHE A 212 -42.04 8.92 30.62
C PHE A 212 -43.26 9.73 31.10
N GLN A 213 -44.18 10.07 30.20
CA GLN A 213 -45.41 10.80 30.54
C GLN A 213 -46.34 9.98 31.45
N ARG A 214 -46.41 8.65 31.30
CA ARG A 214 -47.12 7.78 32.24
C ARG A 214 -46.44 7.73 33.61
N GLY A 215 -45.11 7.81 33.67
CA GLY A 215 -44.33 7.89 34.90
C GLY A 215 -44.62 9.14 35.73
N GLU A 216 -44.82 10.31 35.09
CA GLU A 216 -45.17 11.56 35.79
C GLU A 216 -46.62 11.57 36.33
N VAL A 217 -47.56 10.92 35.64
CA VAL A 217 -48.98 10.89 36.07
C VAL A 217 -49.22 9.91 37.23
N HIS A 218 -48.31 8.94 37.47
CA HIS A 218 -48.48 7.91 38.50
C HIS A 218 -48.00 8.31 39.91
N ASN A 219 -47.65 9.57 40.14
CA ASN A 219 -47.32 10.09 41.48
C ASN A 219 -48.55 10.40 42.36
N LYS A 220 -49.76 9.96 41.97
CA LYS A 220 -50.96 9.95 42.82
C LYS A 220 -51.42 8.51 43.08
N PRO A 221 -51.58 8.09 44.35
CA PRO A 221 -51.82 6.69 44.67
C PRO A 221 -53.28 6.34 44.39
N THR A 222 -53.54 5.43 43.45
CA THR A 222 -54.87 4.83 43.29
C THR A 222 -54.77 3.31 43.16
N GLY A 223 -55.06 2.63 44.27
CA GLY A 223 -55.68 1.30 44.32
C GLY A 223 -54.83 0.09 43.92
N PHE A 224 -54.95 -0.97 44.71
CA PHE A 224 -54.36 -2.30 44.49
C PHE A 224 -54.61 -2.87 43.08
N TRP A 225 -55.74 -2.53 42.45
CA TRP A 225 -56.07 -2.87 41.05
C TRP A 225 -55.21 -2.17 39.98
N GLY A 226 -54.64 -1.00 40.28
CA GLY A 226 -53.73 -0.27 39.38
C GLY A 226 -52.34 -0.90 39.29
N MET A 227 -51.90 -1.55 40.36
CA MET A 227 -50.58 -2.18 40.47
C MET A 227 -50.48 -3.49 39.67
N ILE A 228 -51.56 -4.27 39.60
CA ILE A 228 -51.60 -5.53 38.83
C ILE A 228 -51.71 -5.25 37.32
N LYS A 229 -52.38 -4.16 36.95
CA LYS A 229 -52.49 -3.69 35.55
C LYS A 229 -51.19 -3.05 35.05
N SER A 230 -50.42 -2.39 35.93
CA SER A 230 -49.13 -1.78 35.56
C SER A 230 -48.02 -2.81 35.34
N VAL A 231 -48.01 -3.91 36.09
CA VAL A 231 -47.01 -4.99 35.94
C VAL A 231 -47.24 -5.83 34.67
N THR A 232 -48.49 -6.05 34.27
CA THR A 232 -48.81 -6.78 33.03
C THR A 232 -48.60 -5.95 31.77
N THR A 233 -48.76 -4.62 31.83
CA THR A 233 -48.49 -3.72 30.70
C THR A 233 -47.04 -3.26 30.58
N SER A 234 -46.27 -3.22 31.67
CA SER A 234 -44.85 -2.86 31.63
C SER A 234 -43.98 -3.97 31.00
N VAL A 235 -44.23 -5.24 31.34
CA VAL A 235 -43.50 -6.39 30.81
C VAL A 235 -43.77 -6.62 29.31
N ALA A 236 -45.03 -6.53 28.89
CA ALA A 236 -45.39 -6.60 27.47
C ALA A 236 -44.84 -5.41 26.66
N GLY A 237 -44.70 -4.23 27.28
CA GLY A 237 -44.14 -3.04 26.63
C GLY A 237 -42.62 -3.11 26.44
N SER A 238 -41.90 -3.67 27.42
CA SER A 238 -40.44 -3.80 27.38
C SER A 238 -39.96 -4.87 26.40
N GLU A 239 -40.66 -6.01 26.31
CA GLU A 239 -40.32 -7.08 25.35
C GLU A 239 -40.59 -6.64 23.90
N ASN A 240 -41.66 -5.88 23.66
CA ASN A 240 -41.92 -5.32 22.33
C ASN A 240 -40.89 -4.24 21.95
N LEU A 241 -40.40 -3.44 22.92
CA LEU A 241 -39.38 -2.43 22.65
C LEU A 241 -38.03 -3.06 22.30
N SER A 242 -37.63 -4.12 23.02
CA SER A 242 -36.36 -4.82 22.76
C SER A 242 -36.39 -5.55 21.41
N LEU A 243 -37.53 -6.14 21.02
CA LEU A 243 -37.71 -6.74 19.69
C LEU A 243 -37.60 -5.69 18.58
N ILE A 244 -38.26 -4.54 18.72
CA ILE A 244 -38.18 -3.45 17.73
C ILE A 244 -36.75 -2.90 17.65
N GLN A 245 -36.03 -2.85 18.78
CA GLN A 245 -34.62 -2.45 18.79
C GLN A 245 -33.74 -3.44 18.02
N GLN A 246 -33.90 -4.75 18.24
CA GLN A 246 -33.18 -5.77 17.46
C GLN A 246 -33.49 -5.69 15.96
N GLU A 247 -34.74 -5.41 15.58
CA GLU A 247 -35.11 -5.18 14.18
C GLU A 247 -34.45 -3.92 13.61
N VAL A 248 -34.32 -2.85 14.39
CA VAL A 248 -33.60 -1.63 13.98
C VAL A 248 -32.12 -1.94 13.77
N ASP A 249 -31.48 -2.64 14.70
CA ASP A 249 -30.05 -2.99 14.61
C ASP A 249 -29.79 -3.87 13.36
N ALA A 250 -30.68 -4.81 13.06
CA ALA A 250 -30.60 -5.64 11.86
C ALA A 250 -30.78 -4.82 10.56
N LEU A 251 -31.72 -3.87 10.55
CA LEU A 251 -31.94 -2.98 9.41
C LEU A 251 -30.77 -2.00 9.21
N GLU A 252 -30.13 -1.54 10.29
CA GLU A 252 -28.94 -0.70 10.23
C GLU A 252 -27.77 -1.43 9.58
N GLU A 253 -27.53 -2.69 9.96
CA GLU A 253 -26.49 -3.50 9.32
C GLU A 253 -26.79 -3.74 7.84
N LEU A 254 -28.06 -4.03 7.49
CA LEU A 254 -28.49 -4.13 6.09
C LEU A 254 -28.25 -2.81 5.33
N SER A 255 -28.56 -1.66 5.94
CA SER A 255 -28.34 -0.35 5.32
C SER A 255 -26.86 -0.08 5.07
N ARG A 256 -25.98 -0.50 5.99
CA ARG A 256 -24.53 -0.38 5.84
C ARG A 256 -24.03 -1.23 4.67
N GLN A 257 -24.53 -2.46 4.55
CA GLN A 257 -24.19 -3.34 3.44
C GLN A 257 -24.67 -2.79 2.09
N LEU A 258 -25.93 -2.33 2.01
CA LEU A 258 -26.49 -1.71 0.81
C LEU A 258 -25.74 -0.44 0.42
N PHE A 259 -25.31 0.37 1.40
CA PHE A 259 -24.50 1.56 1.15
C PHE A 259 -23.14 1.21 0.56
N LEU A 260 -22.45 0.22 1.12
CA LEU A 260 -21.16 -0.26 0.59
C LEU A 260 -21.31 -0.82 -0.83
N GLU A 261 -22.36 -1.59 -1.09
CA GLU A 261 -22.64 -2.12 -2.43
C GLU A 261 -22.95 -0.98 -3.43
N THR A 262 -23.72 0.02 -3.02
CA THR A 262 -24.01 1.21 -3.85
C THR A 262 -22.74 1.99 -4.17
N ALA A 263 -21.86 2.18 -3.19
CA ALA A 263 -20.57 2.83 -3.39
C ALA A 263 -19.66 2.06 -4.35
N ASP A 264 -19.62 0.72 -4.25
CA ASP A 264 -18.84 -0.13 -5.16
C ASP A 264 -19.38 -0.10 -6.61
N LEU A 265 -20.70 -0.07 -6.79
CA LEU A 265 -21.31 0.09 -8.11
C LEU A 265 -20.98 1.44 -8.75
N HIS A 266 -21.03 2.53 -7.98
CA HIS A 266 -20.63 3.86 -8.45
C HIS A 266 -19.15 3.90 -8.83
N ALA A 267 -18.25 3.34 -8.00
CA ALA A 267 -16.83 3.23 -8.31
C ALA A 267 -16.57 2.38 -9.58
N THR A 268 -17.38 1.35 -9.80
CA THR A 268 -17.29 0.51 -11.01
C THR A 268 -17.79 1.26 -12.25
N LYS A 269 -18.86 2.04 -12.14
CA LYS A 269 -19.34 2.91 -13.22
C LYS A 269 -18.30 3.97 -13.60
N GLU A 270 -17.69 4.64 -12.62
CA GLU A 270 -16.63 5.62 -12.87
C GLU A 270 -15.44 4.97 -13.62
N ARG A 271 -15.06 3.74 -13.24
CA ARG A 271 -14.03 2.97 -13.96
C ARG A 271 -14.43 2.65 -15.41
N ILE A 272 -15.69 2.31 -15.64
CA ILE A 272 -16.22 2.08 -17.00
C ILE A 272 -16.20 3.38 -17.82
N GLU A 273 -16.57 4.52 -17.23
CA GLU A 273 -16.50 5.82 -17.91
C GLU A 273 -15.06 6.23 -18.20
N TYR A 274 -14.15 6.05 -17.24
CA TYR A 274 -12.71 6.25 -17.42
C TYR A 274 -12.16 5.39 -18.55
N SER A 275 -12.58 4.13 -18.65
CA SER A 275 -12.16 3.19 -19.71
C SER A 275 -12.51 3.65 -21.13
N LYS A 276 -13.56 4.47 -21.28
CA LYS A 276 -13.97 5.05 -22.57
C LYS A 276 -13.08 6.21 -23.01
N THR A 277 -12.37 6.85 -22.08
CA THR A 277 -11.43 7.94 -22.39
C THR A 277 -10.21 7.44 -23.17
N PHE A 278 -9.53 8.31 -23.91
CA PHE A 278 -8.29 7.94 -24.61
C PHE A 278 -7.20 7.45 -23.65
N GLN A 279 -7.06 8.10 -22.49
CA GLN A 279 -6.13 7.68 -21.45
C GLN A 279 -6.51 6.29 -20.90
N GLY A 280 -7.79 6.06 -20.62
CA GLY A 280 -8.29 4.76 -20.16
C GLY A 280 -8.10 3.64 -21.18
N LYS A 281 -8.34 3.89 -22.46
CA LYS A 281 -8.07 2.93 -23.54
C LYS A 281 -6.61 2.52 -23.58
N TYR A 282 -5.68 3.47 -23.47
CA TYR A 282 -4.25 3.18 -23.41
C TYR A 282 -3.88 2.31 -22.20
N PHE A 283 -4.35 2.68 -21.00
CA PHE A 283 -4.08 1.90 -19.79
C PHE A 283 -4.74 0.51 -19.82
N ASN A 284 -5.90 0.37 -20.46
CA ASN A 284 -6.54 -0.93 -20.64
C ASN A 284 -5.72 -1.84 -21.57
N VAL A 285 -5.22 -1.32 -22.69
CA VAL A 285 -4.34 -2.10 -23.60
C VAL A 285 -3.08 -2.56 -22.87
N LEU A 286 -2.43 -1.66 -22.11
CA LEU A 286 -1.31 -2.03 -21.26
C LEU A 286 -1.70 -3.07 -20.20
N GLY A 287 -2.86 -2.90 -19.56
CA GLY A 287 -3.41 -3.82 -18.57
C GLY A 287 -3.62 -5.22 -19.14
N TYR A 288 -4.15 -5.35 -20.36
CA TYR A 288 -4.26 -6.64 -21.05
C TYR A 288 -2.90 -7.27 -21.33
N PHE A 289 -1.94 -6.50 -21.84
CA PHE A 289 -0.58 -6.99 -22.08
C PHE A 289 0.07 -7.50 -20.79
N PHE A 290 0.02 -6.71 -19.71
CA PHE A 290 0.54 -7.11 -18.41
C PHE A 290 -0.21 -8.30 -17.83
N SER A 291 -1.54 -8.38 -17.97
CA SER A 291 -2.35 -9.52 -17.53
C SER A 291 -1.90 -10.81 -18.21
N ILE A 292 -1.74 -10.81 -19.54
CA ILE A 292 -1.26 -11.97 -20.30
C ILE A 292 0.16 -12.36 -19.83
N TYR A 293 1.05 -11.39 -19.67
CA TYR A 293 2.40 -11.62 -19.16
C TYR A 293 2.39 -12.23 -17.74
N CYS A 294 1.53 -11.74 -16.86
CA CYS A 294 1.37 -12.23 -15.50
C CYS A 294 0.83 -13.67 -15.44
N VAL A 295 -0.19 -13.98 -16.24
CA VAL A 295 -0.73 -15.35 -16.39
C VAL A 295 0.37 -16.29 -16.92
N TRP A 296 1.11 -15.86 -17.93
CA TRP A 296 2.25 -16.61 -18.46
C TRP A 296 3.34 -16.85 -17.41
N LYS A 297 3.68 -15.82 -16.61
CA LYS A 297 4.64 -15.93 -15.52
C LYS A 297 4.18 -16.93 -14.45
N ILE A 298 2.90 -16.92 -14.07
CA ILE A 298 2.31 -17.91 -13.15
C ILE A 298 2.44 -19.31 -13.73
N PHE A 299 2.01 -19.51 -14.99
CA PHE A 299 2.10 -20.79 -15.67
C PHE A 299 3.54 -21.33 -15.73
N MET A 300 4.51 -20.49 -16.08
CA MET A 300 5.93 -20.87 -16.10
C MET A 300 6.48 -21.17 -14.71
N ALA A 301 6.09 -20.41 -13.69
CA ALA A 301 6.46 -20.69 -12.31
C ALA A 301 5.90 -22.06 -11.86
N THR A 302 4.65 -22.37 -12.18
CA THR A 302 4.04 -23.68 -11.90
C THR A 302 4.80 -24.81 -12.60
N ILE A 303 5.13 -24.67 -13.88
CA ILE A 303 5.94 -25.67 -14.61
C ILE A 303 7.30 -25.86 -13.95
N ASN A 304 7.98 -24.77 -13.60
CA ASN A 304 9.31 -24.85 -13.02
C ASN A 304 9.30 -25.56 -11.66
N ILE A 305 8.25 -25.34 -10.84
CA ILE A 305 8.07 -26.03 -9.55
C ILE A 305 7.71 -27.50 -9.75
N VAL A 306 6.76 -27.81 -10.64
CA VAL A 306 6.27 -29.19 -10.85
C VAL A 306 7.33 -30.10 -11.48
N PHE A 307 8.13 -29.56 -12.41
CA PHE A 307 9.15 -30.32 -13.14
C PHE A 307 10.57 -30.08 -12.60
N ASP A 308 10.71 -29.41 -11.46
CA ASP A 308 11.97 -29.04 -10.81
C ASP A 308 13.02 -28.48 -11.80
N ARG A 309 12.57 -27.62 -12.72
CA ARG A 309 13.41 -27.02 -13.77
C ARG A 309 14.17 -25.82 -13.20
N VAL A 310 15.18 -26.09 -12.39
CA VAL A 310 16.07 -25.04 -11.85
C VAL A 310 17.09 -24.62 -12.92
N GLY A 311 17.22 -23.32 -13.16
CA GLY A 311 18.31 -22.75 -13.98
C GLY A 311 18.07 -22.62 -15.49
N LYS A 312 16.84 -22.79 -16.00
CA LYS A 312 16.52 -22.42 -17.39
C LYS A 312 16.06 -20.96 -17.43
N THR A 313 16.68 -20.16 -18.32
CA THR A 313 16.34 -18.75 -18.53
C THR A 313 14.85 -18.62 -18.86
N ASP A 314 14.19 -17.66 -18.22
CA ASP A 314 12.80 -17.36 -18.53
C ASP A 314 12.70 -16.89 -20.00
N PRO A 315 11.59 -17.20 -20.68
CA PRO A 315 11.46 -16.94 -22.11
C PRO A 315 11.52 -15.45 -22.46
N VAL A 316 11.24 -14.55 -21.51
CA VAL A 316 11.38 -13.10 -21.72
C VAL A 316 12.86 -12.71 -21.71
N THR A 317 13.65 -13.17 -20.73
CA THR A 317 15.11 -13.01 -20.73
C THR A 317 15.73 -13.62 -21.99
N ARG A 318 15.27 -14.81 -22.40
CA ARG A 318 15.72 -15.45 -23.65
C ARG A 318 15.30 -14.68 -24.90
N GLY A 319 14.12 -14.06 -24.91
CA GLY A 319 13.66 -13.18 -25.98
C GLY A 319 14.49 -11.90 -26.09
N ILE A 320 14.85 -11.30 -24.95
CA ILE A 320 15.76 -10.15 -24.88
C ILE A 320 17.14 -10.55 -25.40
N GLU A 321 17.67 -11.70 -24.96
CA GLU A 321 18.97 -12.22 -25.40
C GLU A 321 19.01 -12.45 -26.94
N ILE A 322 17.97 -13.05 -27.50
CA ILE A 322 17.84 -13.21 -28.96
C ILE A 322 17.78 -11.85 -29.67
N THR A 323 17.04 -10.89 -29.12
CA THR A 323 16.92 -9.54 -29.69
C THR A 323 18.24 -8.78 -29.65
N VAL A 324 18.96 -8.88 -28.53
CA VAL A 324 20.28 -8.28 -28.32
C VAL A 324 21.31 -8.88 -29.28
N ASN A 325 21.31 -10.21 -29.45
CA ASN A 325 22.16 -10.91 -30.41
C ASN A 325 21.80 -10.56 -31.86
N TYR A 326 20.52 -10.39 -32.18
CA TYR A 326 20.06 -9.98 -33.51
C TYR A 326 20.43 -8.53 -33.85
N LEU A 327 20.44 -7.63 -32.85
CA LEU A 327 20.86 -6.24 -32.99
C LEU A 327 22.38 -6.05 -32.94
N GLY A 328 23.16 -7.13 -32.76
CA GLY A 328 24.62 -7.08 -32.74
C GLY A 328 25.21 -6.34 -31.53
N ILE A 329 24.43 -6.13 -30.46
CA ILE A 329 24.90 -5.47 -29.25
C ILE A 329 25.55 -6.54 -28.37
N GLN A 330 26.89 -6.54 -28.28
CA GLN A 330 27.60 -7.47 -27.40
C GLN A 330 27.39 -7.10 -25.92
N PHE A 331 26.51 -7.82 -25.23
CA PHE A 331 26.29 -7.72 -23.78
C PHE A 331 27.21 -8.70 -23.02
N ASP A 332 28.52 -8.61 -23.26
CA ASP A 332 29.49 -9.48 -22.58
C ASP A 332 29.94 -8.81 -21.27
N VAL A 333 29.08 -8.86 -20.24
CA VAL A 333 29.46 -8.39 -18.90
C VAL A 333 30.26 -9.51 -18.23
N ARG A 334 31.57 -9.54 -18.44
CA ARG A 334 32.49 -10.25 -17.52
C ARG A 334 32.55 -9.46 -16.23
N LEU A 335 31.67 -9.79 -15.28
CA LEU A 335 31.83 -9.41 -13.88
C LEU A 335 33.10 -10.09 -13.37
N TYR A 336 34.20 -9.34 -13.30
CA TYR A 336 35.42 -9.73 -12.59
C TYR A 336 35.31 -9.37 -11.12
#